data_AF-A0A8H6Z546-F1
#
_entry.id   AF-A0A8H6Z546-F1
#
_cell.length_a   1.000
_cell.length_b   1.000
_cell.length_c   1.000
_cell.angle_alpha   90.00
_cell.angle_beta   90.00
_cell.angle_gamma   90.00
#
_symmetry.space_group_name_H-M   'P 1'
#
loop_
_entity.id
_entity.type
_entity.pdbx_description
1 polymer ?
#
loop_
_entity_poly.entity_id
_entity_poly.type
_entity_poly.pdbx_seq_one_letter_code
_entity_poly.pdbx_strand_id
1 'polypeptide(L)'
;MTDVIMNAKGLGETVPALTMLADNAKHDQTGRTDEHGAFKHRYVELCPVGNIVFLLFAYHHVRDCSTPNFAPDFSDCEYGDYGKREWYGFHLFHPGKDPMVKMGYDNHRKRVNLIYERSGVSISKVTLDGAKALGGWSDSVSFKPCYDRALPVDALLGAAMFDGARPEAHFLAREFLGPPWELTAQIFPWVEDELLALEACEKANPFARDIALRQLFKLLVWFRTVVLQDGAILSKKYPDSPLFNYPPFNSIEFQKFAAASVNRLAEIEANANWALGNLPQNLVRGFQGAIAGVSLAQRAERDETRAYIQRLESQI
;
A
#
# COMPACT_ATOMS: atom_id res chain seq x y z
N MET A 1 -4.61 3.33 2.72
CA MET A 1 -3.21 3.45 3.14
C MET A 1 -3.21 3.37 4.64
N THR A 2 -2.30 2.60 5.21
CA THR A 2 -2.21 2.35 6.65
C THR A 2 -0.81 2.69 7.12
N ASP A 3 -0.70 3.48 8.18
CA ASP A 3 0.59 3.79 8.80
C ASP A 3 1.01 2.64 9.70
N VAL A 4 2.07 1.93 9.30
CA VAL A 4 2.59 0.78 10.04
C VAL A 4 3.66 1.27 11.00
N ILE A 5 3.43 1.08 12.31
CA ILE A 5 4.38 1.47 13.35
C ILE A 5 5.66 0.65 13.22
N MET A 6 6.80 1.34 13.09
CA MET A 6 8.13 0.76 13.07
C MET A 6 8.92 1.22 14.30
N ASN A 7 8.61 0.63 15.46
CA ASN A 7 9.25 0.98 16.74
C ASN A 7 10.79 0.92 16.71
N ALA A 8 11.37 0.10 15.84
CA ALA A 8 12.82 0.02 15.66
C ALA A 8 13.44 1.29 15.06
N LYS A 9 12.69 2.08 14.27
CA LYS A 9 13.14 3.37 13.71
C LYS A 9 13.13 4.50 14.74
N GLY A 10 12.29 4.37 15.77
CA GLY A 10 12.01 5.42 16.74
C GLY A 10 10.64 5.21 17.38
N LEU A 11 10.43 5.75 18.58
CA LEU A 11 9.12 5.68 19.24
C LEU A 11 8.10 6.48 18.41
N GLY A 12 7.08 5.79 17.89
CA GLY A 12 6.01 6.41 17.10
C GLY A 12 6.33 6.63 15.62
N GLU A 13 7.52 6.22 15.16
CA GLU A 13 7.85 6.26 13.73
C GLU A 13 6.96 5.29 12.95
N THR A 14 6.43 5.74 11.81
CA THR A 14 5.54 4.95 10.96
C THR A 14 6.01 4.91 9.51
N VAL A 15 5.62 3.85 8.80
CA VAL A 15 5.84 3.72 7.37
C VAL A 15 4.50 3.47 6.67
N PRO A 16 4.14 4.28 5.66
CA PRO A 16 2.92 4.06 4.90
C PRO A 16 2.96 2.72 4.15
N ALA A 17 1.95 1.90 4.37
CA ALA A 17 1.68 0.69 3.60
C ALA A 17 0.44 0.85 2.72
N LEU A 18 0.51 0.26 1.53
CA LEU A 18 -0.68 -0.10 0.80
C LEU A 18 -1.22 -1.41 1.37
N THR A 19 -2.39 -1.36 1.99
CA THR A 19 -3.06 -2.54 2.54
C THR A 19 -4.27 -2.90 1.70
N MET A 20 -4.41 -4.18 1.39
CA MET A 20 -5.54 -4.79 0.70
C MET A 20 -6.17 -5.83 1.62
N LEU A 21 -7.50 -5.91 1.63
CA LEU A 21 -8.24 -6.93 2.35
C LEU A 21 -8.70 -8.01 1.38
N ALA A 22 -8.56 -9.26 1.78
CA ALA A 22 -9.12 -10.40 1.06
C ALA A 22 -10.03 -11.18 2.02
N ASP A 23 -11.29 -11.33 1.67
CA ASP A 23 -12.32 -12.00 2.46
C ASP A 23 -12.80 -13.31 1.83
N ASN A 24 -12.18 -13.71 0.71
CA ASN A 24 -12.58 -14.86 -0.10
C ASN A 24 -11.34 -15.61 -0.61
N ALA A 25 -10.68 -16.37 0.27
CA ALA A 25 -9.61 -17.29 -0.12
C ALA A 25 -10.15 -18.73 -0.21
N LYS A 26 -9.69 -19.49 -1.22
CA LYS A 26 -10.11 -20.89 -1.45
C LYS A 26 -9.90 -21.82 -0.23
N HIS A 27 -9.00 -21.45 0.68
CA HIS A 27 -8.67 -22.19 1.90
C HIS A 27 -9.15 -21.50 3.17
N ASP A 28 -9.88 -20.39 3.06
CA ASP A 28 -10.47 -19.74 4.22
C ASP A 28 -11.71 -20.52 4.68
N GLN A 29 -11.46 -21.54 5.49
CA GLN A 29 -12.49 -22.35 6.13
C GLN A 29 -13.16 -21.63 7.31
N THR A 30 -12.68 -20.44 7.65
CA THR A 30 -13.02 -19.71 8.88
C THR A 30 -13.79 -18.41 8.66
N GLY A 31 -13.90 -17.94 7.42
CA GLY A 31 -14.44 -16.60 7.12
C GLY A 31 -13.51 -15.48 7.58
N ARG A 32 -12.19 -15.73 7.60
CA ARG A 32 -11.16 -14.81 8.03
C ARG A 32 -10.88 -13.79 6.93
N THR A 33 -10.99 -12.51 7.27
CA THR A 33 -10.45 -11.43 6.45
C THR A 33 -8.92 -11.41 6.57
N ASP A 34 -8.24 -11.69 5.47
CA ASP A 34 -6.79 -11.61 5.32
C ASP A 34 -6.37 -10.18 4.98
N GLU A 35 -5.34 -9.70 5.66
CA GLU A 35 -4.71 -8.41 5.35
C GLU A 35 -3.40 -8.64 4.59
N HIS A 36 -3.28 -8.01 3.42
CA HIS A 36 -2.07 -8.02 2.61
C HIS A 36 -1.50 -6.62 2.54
N GLY A 37 -0.20 -6.48 2.79
CA GLY A 37 0.49 -5.20 2.76
C GLY A 37 1.53 -5.11 1.65
N ALA A 38 1.88 -3.88 1.28
CA ALA A 38 3.06 -3.59 0.47
C ALA A 38 3.67 -2.25 0.88
N PHE A 39 4.97 -2.24 1.11
CA PHE A 39 5.77 -1.01 1.22
C PHE A 39 6.24 -0.54 -0.16
N LYS A 40 6.62 0.73 -0.26
CA LYS A 40 7.31 1.22 -1.46
C LYS A 40 8.64 0.48 -1.60
N HIS A 41 8.84 -0.13 -2.76
CA HIS A 41 10.03 -0.94 -3.04
C HIS A 41 11.28 -0.08 -3.23
N ARG A 42 12.48 -0.56 -2.89
CA ARG A 42 13.74 0.18 -3.08
C ARG A 42 13.93 0.68 -4.52
N TYR A 43 13.73 -0.20 -5.50
CA TYR A 43 13.67 0.13 -6.93
C TYR A 43 12.27 0.54 -7.37
N VAL A 44 12.19 1.61 -8.15
CA VAL A 44 10.91 2.22 -8.56
C VAL A 44 10.14 1.32 -9.52
N GLU A 45 10.83 0.62 -10.42
CA GLU A 45 10.28 -0.27 -11.44
C GLU A 45 9.59 -1.50 -10.83
N LEU A 46 10.02 -1.89 -9.64
CA LEU A 46 9.51 -3.04 -8.90
C LEU A 46 8.54 -2.61 -7.79
N CYS A 47 8.23 -1.32 -7.68
CA CYS A 47 7.37 -0.77 -6.63
C CYS A 47 5.92 -1.16 -6.86
N PRO A 48 5.33 -2.06 -6.04
CA PRO A 48 3.93 -2.45 -6.22
C PRO A 48 2.98 -1.27 -6.00
N VAL A 49 3.29 -0.41 -5.02
CA VAL A 49 2.53 0.83 -4.78
C VAL A 49 2.59 1.73 -6.02
N GLY A 50 3.80 2.02 -6.52
CA GLY A 50 4.01 2.85 -7.70
C GLY A 50 3.31 2.30 -8.94
N ASN A 51 3.41 0.99 -9.19
CA ASN A 51 2.76 0.31 -10.31
C ASN A 51 1.23 0.43 -10.25
N ILE A 52 0.63 0.29 -9.07
CA ILE A 52 -0.82 0.49 -8.89
C ILE A 52 -1.20 1.94 -9.16
N VAL A 53 -0.41 2.91 -8.69
CA VAL A 53 -0.73 4.31 -8.97
C VAL A 53 -0.61 4.62 -10.47
N PHE A 54 0.44 4.14 -11.15
CA PHE A 54 0.58 4.34 -12.59
C PHE A 54 -0.56 3.68 -13.38
N LEU A 55 -1.07 2.54 -12.91
CA LEU A 55 -2.26 1.91 -13.50
C LEU A 55 -3.50 2.80 -13.36
N LEU A 56 -3.78 3.30 -12.16
CA LEU A 56 -4.91 4.20 -11.91
C LEU A 56 -4.75 5.53 -12.66
N PHE A 57 -3.52 6.06 -12.72
CA PHE A 57 -3.20 7.22 -13.54
C PHE A 57 -3.53 6.95 -15.01
N ALA A 58 -3.12 5.80 -15.55
CA ALA A 58 -3.44 5.44 -16.93
C ALA A 58 -4.96 5.33 -17.16
N TYR A 59 -5.74 4.83 -16.20
CA TYR A 59 -7.19 4.80 -16.33
C TYR A 59 -7.80 6.19 -16.40
N HIS A 60 -7.45 7.08 -15.47
CA HIS A 60 -8.11 8.38 -15.35
C HIS A 60 -7.52 9.47 -16.26
N HIS A 61 -6.21 9.49 -16.47
CA HIS A 61 -5.52 10.57 -17.18
C HIS A 61 -5.14 10.23 -18.63
N VAL A 62 -5.01 8.94 -18.96
CA VAL A 62 -4.64 8.50 -20.32
C VAL A 62 -5.86 7.97 -21.08
N ARG A 63 -6.69 7.16 -20.42
CA ARG A 63 -7.84 6.50 -21.05
C ARG A 63 -9.16 7.23 -20.85
N ASP A 64 -9.14 8.28 -20.03
CA ASP A 64 -10.31 9.10 -19.70
C ASP A 64 -11.48 8.23 -19.18
N CYS A 65 -11.16 7.28 -18.30
CA CYS A 65 -12.19 6.52 -17.60
C CYS A 65 -12.95 7.48 -16.67
N SER A 66 -14.28 7.44 -16.75
CA SER A 66 -15.16 8.29 -15.95
C SER A 66 -14.91 8.09 -14.45
N THR A 67 -14.92 9.20 -13.71
CA THR A 67 -15.01 9.17 -12.25
C THR A 67 -16.32 8.50 -11.86
N PRO A 68 -16.33 7.50 -10.96
CA PRO A 68 -17.56 6.88 -10.49
C PRO A 68 -18.46 7.89 -9.79
N ASN A 69 -19.76 7.62 -9.83
CA ASN A 69 -20.67 8.25 -8.91
C ASN A 69 -20.44 7.69 -7.50
N PHE A 70 -19.95 8.54 -6.61
CA PHE A 70 -19.74 8.13 -5.24
C PHE A 70 -21.00 8.25 -4.38
N ALA A 71 -22.09 8.89 -4.81
CA ALA A 71 -23.28 9.12 -3.98
C ALA A 71 -23.95 7.80 -3.52
N PRO A 72 -24.53 7.78 -2.29
CA PRO A 72 -25.24 6.61 -1.80
C PRO A 72 -26.64 6.52 -2.40
N ASP A 73 -27.01 5.34 -2.87
CA ASP A 73 -28.34 4.96 -3.29
C ASP A 73 -29.01 4.12 -2.20
N PHE A 74 -29.97 4.72 -1.51
CA PHE A 74 -30.76 4.07 -0.44
C PHE A 74 -31.99 3.34 -0.98
N SER A 75 -32.25 3.37 -2.29
CA SER A 75 -33.39 2.67 -2.89
C SER A 75 -33.14 1.18 -3.11
N ASP A 76 -31.86 0.77 -3.16
CA ASP A 76 -31.47 -0.63 -3.31
C ASP A 76 -31.52 -1.37 -1.96
N CYS A 77 -32.59 -2.14 -1.75
CA CYS A 77 -32.82 -2.88 -0.52
C CYS A 77 -31.86 -4.06 -0.30
N GLU A 78 -31.07 -4.48 -1.31
CA GLU A 78 -30.09 -5.55 -1.16
C GLU A 78 -28.86 -5.11 -0.35
N TYR A 79 -28.59 -3.80 -0.26
CA TYR A 79 -27.40 -3.24 0.37
C TYR A 79 -27.65 -2.70 1.79
N GLY A 80 -28.80 -3.04 2.37
CA GLY A 80 -29.18 -2.65 3.71
C GLY A 80 -29.27 -1.14 3.91
N ASP A 81 -29.11 -0.69 5.15
CA ASP A 81 -29.34 0.72 5.49
C ASP A 81 -28.24 1.66 4.97
N TYR A 82 -27.05 1.14 4.61
CA TYR A 82 -25.85 1.95 4.36
C TYR A 82 -25.76 2.57 2.96
N GLY A 83 -26.76 2.33 2.10
CA GLY A 83 -26.82 2.84 0.75
C GLY A 83 -25.76 2.20 -0.17
N LYS A 84 -26.20 1.69 -1.32
CA LYS A 84 -25.30 1.19 -2.34
C LYS A 84 -24.53 2.34 -2.98
N ARG A 85 -23.26 2.14 -3.31
CA ARG A 85 -22.50 3.08 -4.13
C ARG A 85 -21.95 2.37 -5.35
N GLU A 86 -21.86 3.09 -6.46
CA GLU A 86 -21.38 2.53 -7.73
C GLU A 86 -19.97 1.94 -7.58
N TRP A 87 -19.08 2.67 -6.90
CA TRP A 87 -17.67 2.31 -6.79
C TRP A 87 -17.41 0.94 -6.12
N TYR A 88 -18.36 0.37 -5.35
CA TYR A 88 -18.21 -0.95 -4.74
C TYR A 88 -18.01 -2.07 -5.78
N GLY A 89 -18.52 -1.90 -7.01
CA GLY A 89 -18.36 -2.85 -8.10
C GLY A 89 -17.05 -2.69 -8.89
N PHE A 90 -16.25 -1.67 -8.62
CA PHE A 90 -15.08 -1.35 -9.44
C PHE A 90 -13.94 -2.35 -9.21
N HIS A 91 -13.40 -2.90 -10.30
CA HIS A 91 -12.25 -3.78 -10.29
C HIS A 91 -10.97 -3.04 -10.68
N LEU A 92 -9.93 -3.15 -9.85
CA LEU A 92 -8.60 -2.60 -10.14
C LEU A 92 -8.02 -3.12 -11.47
N PHE A 93 -8.24 -4.40 -11.76
CA PHE A 93 -7.84 -5.02 -13.03
C PHE A 93 -9.09 -5.39 -13.82
N HIS A 94 -9.28 -4.69 -14.94
CA HIS A 94 -10.42 -4.88 -15.83
C HIS A 94 -9.97 -4.92 -17.30
N PRO A 95 -10.67 -5.64 -18.20
CA PRO A 95 -10.20 -5.89 -19.56
C PRO A 95 -10.44 -4.72 -20.52
N GLY A 96 -11.35 -3.80 -20.17
CA GLY A 96 -11.88 -2.76 -21.04
C GLY A 96 -11.83 -1.37 -20.41
N LYS A 97 -12.71 -0.46 -20.84
CA LYS A 97 -12.91 0.85 -20.20
C LYS A 97 -13.82 0.77 -18.98
N ASP A 98 -14.78 -0.16 -19.01
CA ASP A 98 -15.71 -0.39 -17.91
C ASP A 98 -14.98 -1.07 -16.72
N PRO A 99 -14.89 -0.40 -15.55
CA PRO A 99 -14.28 -0.96 -14.35
C PRO A 99 -15.17 -1.98 -13.64
N MET A 100 -16.46 -2.09 -13.96
CA MET A 100 -17.38 -3.09 -13.40
C MET A 100 -17.10 -4.51 -13.93
N VAL A 101 -16.37 -4.62 -15.04
CA VAL A 101 -16.07 -5.92 -15.65
C VAL A 101 -14.83 -6.53 -15.03
N LYS A 102 -15.01 -7.58 -14.24
CA LYS A 102 -13.91 -8.38 -13.68
C LYS A 102 -13.02 -8.94 -14.79
N MET A 103 -11.70 -8.80 -14.64
CA MET A 103 -10.76 -9.52 -15.50
C MET A 103 -10.85 -11.04 -15.26
N GLY A 104 -11.24 -11.79 -16.29
CA GLY A 104 -11.28 -13.25 -16.26
C GLY A 104 -9.89 -13.91 -16.16
N TYR A 105 -9.84 -15.10 -15.57
CA TYR A 105 -8.60 -15.87 -15.38
C TYR A 105 -7.81 -16.06 -16.67
N ASP A 106 -8.46 -16.49 -17.75
CA ASP A 106 -7.78 -16.74 -19.03
C ASP A 106 -7.18 -15.48 -19.64
N ASN A 107 -7.84 -14.33 -19.47
CA ASN A 107 -7.31 -13.05 -19.92
C ASN A 107 -6.05 -12.68 -19.12
N HIS A 108 -6.14 -12.78 -17.79
CA HIS A 108 -5.00 -12.54 -16.91
C HIS A 108 -3.82 -13.49 -17.23
N ARG A 109 -4.09 -14.79 -17.35
CA ARG A 109 -3.12 -15.84 -17.72
C ARG A 109 -2.43 -15.54 -19.04
N LYS A 110 -3.20 -15.17 -20.08
CA LYS A 110 -2.65 -14.80 -21.40
C LYS A 110 -1.71 -13.60 -21.30
N ARG A 111 -2.09 -12.56 -20.54
CA ARG A 111 -1.25 -11.37 -20.32
C ARG A 111 0.05 -11.71 -19.59
N VAL A 112 -0.03 -12.52 -18.54
CA VAL A 112 1.15 -12.96 -17.76
C VAL A 112 2.09 -13.79 -18.62
N ASN A 113 1.58 -14.75 -19.40
CA ASN A 113 2.40 -15.55 -20.32
C ASN A 113 3.13 -14.68 -21.34
N LEU A 114 2.44 -13.70 -21.93
CA LEU A 114 3.03 -12.79 -22.90
C LEU A 114 4.21 -11.99 -22.30
N ILE A 115 4.12 -11.59 -21.03
CA ILE A 115 5.22 -10.91 -20.33
C ILE A 115 6.43 -11.84 -20.24
N TYR A 116 6.24 -13.07 -19.76
CA TYR A 116 7.32 -14.05 -19.64
C TYR A 116 7.97 -14.40 -20.98
N GLU A 117 7.15 -14.65 -22.01
CA GLU A 117 7.62 -14.93 -23.37
C GLU A 117 8.49 -13.79 -23.91
N ARG A 118 8.02 -12.54 -23.78
CA ARG A 118 8.79 -11.35 -24.21
C ARG A 118 10.07 -11.13 -23.42
N SER A 119 10.09 -11.56 -22.16
CA SER A 119 11.29 -11.52 -21.31
C SER A 119 12.22 -12.73 -21.51
N GLY A 120 11.90 -13.66 -22.41
CA GLY A 120 12.70 -14.88 -22.63
C GLY A 120 12.68 -15.83 -21.42
N VAL A 121 11.66 -15.76 -20.57
CA VAL A 121 11.52 -16.58 -19.37
C VAL A 121 10.57 -17.74 -19.67
N SER A 122 11.05 -18.96 -19.46
CA SER A 122 10.22 -20.17 -19.55
C SER A 122 9.57 -20.47 -18.21
N ILE A 123 8.26 -20.64 -18.20
CA ILE A 123 7.49 -21.01 -16.99
C ILE A 123 6.76 -22.34 -17.20
N SER A 124 6.85 -23.23 -16.20
CA SER A 124 6.17 -24.53 -16.22
C SER A 124 4.75 -24.49 -15.65
N LYS A 125 4.43 -23.46 -14.85
CA LYS A 125 3.08 -23.19 -14.32
C LYS A 125 2.82 -21.69 -14.35
N VAL A 126 1.60 -21.30 -14.77
CA VAL A 126 1.15 -19.90 -14.73
C VAL A 126 0.55 -19.52 -13.38
N THR A 127 0.73 -20.37 -12.36
CA THR A 127 0.33 -20.01 -11.00
C THR A 127 1.37 -19.05 -10.42
N LEU A 128 0.89 -17.86 -10.08
CA LEU A 128 1.51 -16.96 -9.12
C LEU A 128 1.46 -17.61 -7.72
N ASP A 129 1.94 -18.85 -7.57
CA ASP A 129 2.07 -19.53 -6.27
C ASP A 129 3.07 -18.79 -5.37
N GLY A 130 3.89 -17.88 -5.92
CA GLY A 130 4.68 -16.92 -5.16
C GLY A 130 3.84 -15.97 -4.29
N ALA A 131 2.57 -15.72 -4.63
CA ALA A 131 1.67 -14.96 -3.74
C ALA A 131 1.33 -15.74 -2.45
N LYS A 132 1.37 -17.07 -2.46
CA LYS A 132 1.23 -17.86 -1.22
C LYS A 132 2.43 -17.67 -0.29
N ALA A 133 3.62 -17.38 -0.83
CA ALA A 133 4.81 -17.16 -0.03
C ALA A 133 4.77 -15.86 0.79
N LEU A 134 3.85 -14.93 0.46
CA LEU A 134 3.71 -13.62 1.12
C LEU A 134 2.41 -13.47 1.93
N GLY A 135 1.68 -14.56 2.19
CA GLY A 135 0.43 -14.49 2.96
C GLY A 135 -0.30 -15.81 3.25
N GLY A 136 0.25 -16.95 2.80
CA GLY A 136 -0.37 -18.28 2.98
C GLY A 136 0.28 -19.15 4.07
N TRP A 137 1.11 -18.59 4.94
CA TRP A 137 1.69 -19.37 6.04
C TRP A 137 0.63 -19.63 7.10
N SER A 138 0.05 -20.83 7.08
CA SER A 138 -0.78 -21.31 8.18
C SER A 138 0.12 -21.72 9.34
N ASP A 139 0.09 -20.97 10.43
CA ASP A 139 0.52 -21.52 11.72
C ASP A 139 -0.47 -22.65 12.07
N SER A 140 0.04 -23.81 12.46
CA SER A 140 -0.75 -25.02 12.75
C SER A 140 -1.66 -24.89 13.98
N VAL A 141 -1.77 -23.69 14.57
CA VAL A 141 -2.55 -23.37 15.75
C VAL A 141 -3.53 -22.25 15.40
N SER A 142 -4.81 -22.59 15.27
CA SER A 142 -5.90 -21.71 14.80
C SER A 142 -6.14 -20.47 15.65
N PHE A 143 -5.60 -20.40 16.87
CA PHE A 143 -5.95 -19.35 17.84
C PHE A 143 -5.19 -18.03 17.61
N LYS A 144 -3.92 -18.08 17.18
CA LYS A 144 -3.08 -16.89 17.01
C LYS A 144 -3.42 -16.08 15.75
N PRO A 145 -3.68 -16.71 14.58
CA PRO A 145 -3.98 -15.99 13.33
C PRO A 145 -5.36 -15.29 13.30
N CYS A 146 -6.28 -15.63 14.19
CA CYS A 146 -7.61 -15.00 14.26
C CYS A 146 -7.59 -13.63 14.98
N TYR A 147 -6.58 -13.38 15.81
CA TYR A 147 -6.51 -12.18 16.67
C TYR A 147 -5.25 -11.33 16.46
N ASP A 148 -4.11 -11.91 16.04
CA ASP A 148 -2.91 -11.15 15.65
C ASP A 148 -3.04 -10.71 14.18
N ARG A 149 -3.67 -9.55 13.95
CA ARG A 149 -3.88 -8.93 12.61
C ARG A 149 -2.72 -8.03 12.17
N ALA A 150 -1.52 -8.25 12.69
CA ALA A 150 -0.40 -7.38 12.41
C ALA A 150 0.25 -7.74 11.06
N LEU A 151 0.45 -6.75 10.19
CA LEU A 151 1.23 -6.91 8.97
C LEU A 151 2.65 -7.39 9.31
N PRO A 152 3.20 -8.41 8.61
CA PRO A 152 4.53 -8.94 8.90
C PRO A 152 5.61 -7.98 8.38
N VAL A 153 6.01 -7.00 9.22
CA VAL A 153 6.89 -5.89 8.85
C VAL A 153 8.21 -6.36 8.22
N ASP A 154 8.82 -7.39 8.79
CA ASP A 154 10.06 -8.00 8.32
C ASP A 154 9.91 -8.60 6.90
N ALA A 155 8.85 -9.35 6.67
CA ALA A 155 8.54 -9.92 5.35
C ALA A 155 8.23 -8.83 4.32
N LEU A 156 7.48 -7.80 4.71
CA LEU A 156 7.15 -6.66 3.84
C LEU A 156 8.40 -5.85 3.47
N LEU A 157 9.31 -5.62 4.42
CA LEU A 157 10.60 -4.99 4.17
C LEU A 157 11.46 -5.83 3.22
N GLY A 158 11.53 -7.15 3.46
CA GLY A 158 12.24 -8.09 2.59
C GLY A 158 11.69 -8.07 1.16
N ALA A 159 10.36 -8.10 1.00
CA ALA A 159 9.70 -8.00 -0.29
C ALA A 159 9.93 -6.64 -0.99
N ALA A 160 10.13 -5.57 -0.22
CA ALA A 160 10.50 -4.26 -0.71
C ALA A 160 12.01 -4.06 -0.96
N MET A 161 12.82 -5.12 -0.81
CA MET A 161 14.28 -5.13 -0.94
C MET A 161 15.02 -4.25 0.09
N PHE A 162 14.51 -4.29 1.32
CA PHE A 162 15.18 -3.81 2.51
C PHE A 162 15.55 -4.99 3.41
N ASP A 163 16.43 -4.73 4.37
CA ASP A 163 16.82 -5.71 5.37
C ASP A 163 15.70 -5.84 6.41
N GLY A 164 14.87 -6.87 6.28
CA GLY A 164 13.76 -7.13 7.21
C GLY A 164 14.21 -7.39 8.65
N ALA A 165 15.48 -7.79 8.86
CA ALA A 165 16.05 -7.96 10.19
C ALA A 165 16.57 -6.64 10.79
N ARG A 166 16.67 -5.57 10.00
CA ARG A 166 17.06 -4.22 10.44
C ARG A 166 16.05 -3.16 9.98
N PRO A 167 14.82 -3.14 10.52
CA PRO A 167 13.82 -2.13 10.16
C PRO A 167 14.27 -0.70 10.43
N GLU A 168 15.18 -0.47 11.38
CA GLU A 168 15.82 0.82 11.66
C GLU A 168 16.61 1.37 10.47
N ALA A 169 17.12 0.48 9.60
CA ALA A 169 17.85 0.85 8.39
C ALA A 169 16.94 1.09 7.18
N HIS A 170 15.62 0.88 7.32
CA HIS A 170 14.67 1.19 6.26
C HIS A 170 14.72 2.69 5.93
N PHE A 171 15.14 3.02 4.72
CA PHE A 171 15.20 4.39 4.25
C PHE A 171 14.95 4.47 2.75
N LEU A 172 14.03 5.33 2.34
CA LEU A 172 13.66 5.51 0.95
C LEU A 172 13.73 6.98 0.55
N ALA A 173 14.86 7.39 -0.01
CA ALA A 173 15.17 8.78 -0.32
C ALA A 173 14.07 9.50 -1.12
N ARG A 174 13.45 8.80 -2.08
CA ARG A 174 12.40 9.38 -2.93
C ARG A 174 11.11 9.74 -2.21
N GLU A 175 10.86 9.23 -1.01
CA GLU A 175 9.71 9.64 -0.19
C GLU A 175 9.83 11.08 0.29
N PHE A 176 11.07 11.60 0.38
CA PHE A 176 11.37 12.96 0.82
C PHE A 176 11.41 13.98 -0.32
N LEU A 177 11.14 13.55 -1.55
CA LEU A 177 10.88 14.47 -2.65
C LEU A 177 9.48 15.04 -2.46
N GLY A 178 9.37 16.31 -2.07
CA GLY A 178 8.09 17.02 -1.97
C GLY A 178 7.67 17.56 -3.33
N PRO A 179 6.71 16.94 -4.05
CA PRO A 179 6.29 17.44 -5.34
C PRO A 179 5.52 18.77 -5.16
N PRO A 180 5.69 19.75 -6.06
CA PRO A 180 4.93 21.00 -6.04
C PRO A 180 3.42 20.77 -6.06
N TRP A 181 2.66 21.64 -5.38
CA TRP A 181 1.20 21.50 -5.29
C TRP A 181 0.53 21.60 -6.66
N GLU A 182 1.10 22.39 -7.56
CA GLU A 182 0.62 22.60 -8.93
C GLU A 182 0.60 21.28 -9.71
N LEU A 183 1.52 20.35 -9.39
CA LEU A 183 1.59 19.03 -10.00
C LEU A 183 0.67 18.03 -9.30
N THR A 184 0.61 18.04 -7.96
CA THR A 184 -0.24 17.10 -7.22
C THR A 184 -1.72 17.36 -7.48
N ALA A 185 -2.13 18.63 -7.58
CA ALA A 185 -3.51 19.03 -7.86
C ALA A 185 -4.01 18.59 -9.25
N GLN A 186 -3.11 18.28 -10.19
CA GLN A 186 -3.50 17.80 -11.53
C GLN A 186 -3.82 16.30 -11.57
N ILE A 187 -3.50 15.54 -10.53
CA ILE A 187 -3.71 14.09 -10.48
C ILE A 187 -4.96 13.80 -9.66
N PHE A 188 -5.94 13.08 -10.20
CA PHE A 188 -7.26 12.88 -9.57
C PHE A 188 -7.91 14.18 -9.03
N PRO A 189 -8.06 15.24 -9.84
CA PRO A 189 -8.42 16.59 -9.37
C PRO A 189 -9.76 16.69 -8.63
N TRP A 190 -10.63 15.69 -8.78
CA TRP A 190 -11.96 15.61 -8.18
C TRP A 190 -11.97 15.11 -6.72
N VAL A 191 -10.86 14.58 -6.19
CA VAL A 191 -10.85 13.87 -4.90
C VAL A 191 -11.26 14.76 -3.72
N GLU A 192 -10.85 16.02 -3.68
CA GLU A 192 -11.22 16.95 -2.61
C GLU A 192 -12.72 17.26 -2.60
N ASP A 193 -13.30 17.52 -3.76
CA ASP A 193 -14.72 17.82 -3.90
C ASP A 193 -15.58 16.61 -3.47
N GLU A 194 -15.15 15.40 -3.85
CA GLU A 194 -15.82 14.16 -3.45
C GLU A 194 -15.66 13.86 -1.95
N LEU A 195 -14.53 14.21 -1.34
CA LEU A 195 -14.34 14.10 0.11
C LEU A 195 -15.28 15.06 0.86
N LEU A 196 -15.43 16.29 0.38
CA LEU A 196 -16.38 17.27 0.93
C LEU A 196 -17.83 16.80 0.76
N ALA A 197 -18.17 16.24 -0.40
CA ALA A 197 -19.50 15.69 -0.66
C ALA A 197 -19.81 14.52 0.28
N LEU A 198 -18.86 13.60 0.50
CA LEU A 198 -19.01 12.51 1.46
C LEU A 198 -19.27 13.05 2.87
N GLU A 199 -18.49 14.02 3.33
CA GLU A 199 -18.65 14.61 4.67
C GLU A 199 -20.00 15.32 4.85
N ALA A 200 -20.50 16.00 3.81
CA ALA A 200 -21.82 16.60 3.82
C ALA A 200 -22.92 15.54 3.90
N CYS A 201 -22.82 14.46 3.11
CA CYS A 201 -23.76 13.35 3.14
C CYS A 201 -23.78 12.65 4.50
N GLU A 202 -22.62 12.38 5.10
CA GLU A 202 -22.51 11.73 6.42
C GLU A 202 -23.12 12.58 7.54
N LYS A 203 -22.99 13.91 7.46
CA LYS A 203 -23.64 14.84 8.39
C LYS A 203 -25.16 14.88 8.23
N ALA A 204 -25.64 14.79 6.98
CA ALA A 204 -27.07 14.83 6.67
C ALA A 204 -27.79 13.52 7.00
N ASN A 205 -27.12 12.38 6.78
CA ASN A 205 -27.65 11.06 7.05
C ASN A 205 -26.55 10.16 7.66
N PRO A 206 -26.67 9.75 8.94
CA PRO A 206 -25.70 8.84 9.57
C PRO A 206 -25.50 7.50 8.83
N PHE A 207 -26.51 7.04 8.10
CA PHE A 207 -26.42 5.84 7.28
C PHE A 207 -25.60 6.02 6.00
N ALA A 208 -25.28 7.26 5.60
CA ALA A 208 -24.38 7.53 4.48
C ALA A 208 -22.89 7.31 4.84
N ARG A 209 -22.57 6.86 6.05
CA ARG A 209 -21.17 6.65 6.48
C ARG A 209 -20.48 5.58 5.65
N ASP A 210 -19.34 5.95 5.07
CA ASP A 210 -18.52 5.02 4.28
C ASP A 210 -17.04 5.16 4.63
N ILE A 211 -16.59 4.28 5.53
CA ILE A 211 -15.20 4.25 6.00
C ILE A 211 -14.26 3.86 4.85
N ALA A 212 -14.67 2.93 3.99
CA ALA A 212 -13.84 2.42 2.91
C ALA A 212 -13.62 3.52 1.85
N LEU A 213 -14.66 4.27 1.49
CA LEU A 213 -14.57 5.38 0.54
C LEU A 213 -13.69 6.52 1.07
N ARG A 214 -13.85 6.88 2.35
CA ARG A 214 -12.98 7.86 3.00
C ARG A 214 -11.50 7.43 2.94
N GLN A 215 -11.22 6.14 3.14
CA GLN A 215 -9.86 5.60 3.05
C GLN A 215 -9.36 5.54 1.61
N LEU A 216 -10.23 5.27 0.63
CA LEU A 216 -9.91 5.36 -0.80
C LEU A 216 -9.50 6.78 -1.17
N PHE A 217 -10.23 7.82 -0.76
CA PHE A 217 -9.84 9.20 -1.05
C PHE A 217 -8.50 9.57 -0.43
N LYS A 218 -8.26 9.22 0.84
CA LYS A 218 -6.93 9.40 1.47
C LYS A 218 -5.82 8.67 0.71
N LEU A 219 -6.10 7.46 0.23
CA LEU A 219 -5.18 6.68 -0.59
C LEU A 219 -4.87 7.39 -1.91
N LEU A 220 -5.89 7.91 -2.61
CA LEU A 220 -5.72 8.64 -3.87
C LEU A 220 -4.91 9.93 -3.67
N VAL A 221 -5.11 10.66 -2.57
CA VAL A 221 -4.30 11.84 -2.23
C VAL A 221 -2.83 11.45 -2.04
N TRP A 222 -2.54 10.38 -1.28
CA TRP A 222 -1.18 9.87 -1.12
C TRP A 222 -0.56 9.44 -2.46
N PHE A 223 -1.36 8.81 -3.33
CA PHE A 223 -0.96 8.37 -4.65
C PHE A 223 -0.50 9.52 -5.57
N ARG A 224 -1.08 10.72 -5.46
CA ARG A 224 -0.59 11.91 -6.19
C ARG A 224 0.90 12.17 -5.93
N THR A 225 1.31 12.06 -4.67
CA THR A 225 2.71 12.22 -4.28
C THR A 225 3.55 11.07 -4.83
N VAL A 226 3.11 9.82 -4.63
CA VAL A 226 3.86 8.63 -5.06
C VAL A 226 4.12 8.64 -6.56
N VAL A 227 3.13 8.95 -7.39
CA VAL A 227 3.28 8.90 -8.85
C VAL A 227 4.22 9.98 -9.38
N LEU A 228 4.26 11.15 -8.75
CA LEU A 228 5.20 12.22 -9.13
C LEU A 228 6.62 11.88 -8.69
N GLN A 229 6.80 11.38 -7.46
CA GLN A 229 8.10 10.95 -6.95
C GLN A 229 8.72 9.84 -7.81
N ASP A 230 7.93 8.79 -8.07
CA ASP A 230 8.36 7.64 -8.84
C ASP A 230 8.51 8.03 -10.33
N GLY A 231 7.62 8.89 -10.85
CA GLY A 231 7.66 9.42 -12.22
C GLY A 231 8.88 10.30 -12.49
N ALA A 232 9.33 11.10 -11.52
CA ALA A 232 10.54 11.91 -11.67
C ALA A 232 11.78 11.05 -11.95
N ILE A 233 11.88 9.90 -11.30
CA ILE A 233 12.97 8.93 -11.52
C ILE A 233 12.78 8.19 -12.84
N LEU A 234 11.58 7.67 -13.09
CA LEU A 234 11.28 6.88 -14.29
C LEU A 234 11.38 7.71 -15.58
N SER A 235 11.02 9.00 -15.56
CA SER A 235 11.12 9.87 -16.74
C SER A 235 12.56 10.10 -17.19
N LYS A 236 13.53 10.02 -16.28
CA LYS A 236 14.96 10.07 -16.64
C LYS A 236 15.46 8.74 -17.18
N LYS A 237 14.95 7.62 -16.65
CA LYS A 237 15.38 6.28 -17.07
C LYS A 237 14.74 5.82 -18.38
N TYR A 238 13.50 6.22 -18.61
CA TYR A 238 12.69 5.83 -19.77
C TYR A 238 12.02 7.07 -20.39
N PRO A 239 12.81 8.03 -20.90
CA PRO A 239 12.28 9.29 -21.41
C PRO A 239 11.30 9.11 -22.58
N ASP A 240 11.48 8.06 -23.37
CA ASP A 240 10.63 7.76 -24.53
C ASP A 240 9.32 7.04 -24.17
N SER A 241 9.06 6.81 -22.88
CA SER A 241 7.82 6.17 -22.44
C SER A 241 6.62 7.07 -22.81
N PRO A 242 5.59 6.53 -23.51
CA PRO A 242 4.42 7.32 -23.89
C PRO A 242 3.66 7.94 -22.72
N LEU A 243 3.81 7.35 -21.52
CA LEU A 243 3.21 7.85 -20.30
C LEU A 243 3.57 9.32 -20.02
N PHE A 244 4.81 9.72 -20.33
CA PHE A 244 5.31 11.06 -20.04
C PHE A 244 4.83 12.13 -21.03
N ASN A 245 4.06 11.74 -22.05
CA ASN A 245 3.40 12.68 -22.96
C ASN A 245 2.08 13.23 -22.40
N TYR A 246 1.61 12.74 -21.26
CA TYR A 246 0.36 13.16 -20.63
C TYR A 246 0.60 14.11 -19.44
N PRO A 247 -0.32 15.05 -19.18
CA PRO A 247 -0.25 15.88 -17.97
C PRO A 247 -0.33 15.04 -16.69
N PRO A 248 0.37 15.43 -15.61
CA PRO A 248 1.24 16.60 -15.52
C PRO A 248 2.67 16.36 -16.04
N PHE A 249 3.01 15.15 -16.50
CA PHE A 249 4.38 14.76 -16.82
C PHE A 249 4.98 15.48 -18.03
N ASN A 250 4.14 15.95 -18.96
CA ASN A 250 4.57 16.72 -20.12
C ASN A 250 4.76 18.23 -19.82
N SER A 251 4.50 18.68 -18.60
CA SER A 251 4.58 20.09 -18.22
C SER A 251 6.01 20.56 -17.92
N ILE A 252 6.25 21.87 -18.04
CA ILE A 252 7.54 22.50 -17.69
C ILE A 252 7.79 22.37 -16.17
N GLU A 253 6.73 22.47 -15.38
CA GLU A 253 6.74 22.35 -13.93
C GLU A 253 7.24 20.96 -13.52
N PHE A 254 6.75 19.90 -14.16
CA PHE A 254 7.24 18.55 -13.91
C PHE A 254 8.68 18.36 -14.37
N GLN A 255 9.06 18.90 -15.54
CA GLN A 255 10.45 18.83 -16.01
C GLN A 255 11.43 19.48 -15.03
N LYS A 256 11.07 20.64 -14.45
CA LYS A 256 11.85 21.31 -13.39
C LYS A 256 11.96 20.45 -12.15
N PHE A 257 10.84 19.89 -11.67
CA PHE A 257 10.82 19.00 -10.52
C PHE A 257 11.70 17.75 -10.74
N ALA A 258 11.56 17.08 -11.89
CA ALA A 258 12.34 15.89 -12.23
C ALA A 258 13.83 16.18 -12.51
N ALA A 259 14.19 17.40 -12.92
CA ALA A 259 15.58 17.82 -13.00
C ALA A 259 16.18 18.05 -11.60
N ALA A 260 15.44 18.72 -10.72
CA ALA A 260 15.87 18.99 -9.34
C ALA A 260 15.97 17.72 -8.48
N SER A 261 15.15 16.70 -8.77
CA SER A 261 15.11 15.46 -7.98
C SER A 261 16.44 14.72 -7.96
N VAL A 262 17.25 14.77 -9.03
CA VAL A 262 18.54 14.05 -9.11
C VAL A 262 19.49 14.50 -8.00
N ASN A 263 19.74 15.81 -7.91
CA ASN A 263 20.61 16.38 -6.89
C ASN A 263 20.02 16.21 -5.49
N ARG A 264 18.69 16.38 -5.38
CA ARG A 264 18.00 16.28 -4.09
C ARG A 264 18.05 14.86 -3.52
N LEU A 265 17.88 13.83 -4.36
CA LEU A 265 18.03 12.43 -3.93
C LEU A 265 19.44 12.14 -3.42
N ALA A 266 20.48 12.59 -4.14
CA ALA A 266 21.86 12.40 -3.72
C ALA A 266 22.15 13.10 -2.37
N GLU A 267 21.64 14.32 -2.18
CA GLU A 267 21.73 15.05 -0.91
C GLU A 267 21.02 14.31 0.23
N ILE A 268 19.79 13.84 -0.01
CA ILE A 268 18.98 13.09 0.96
C ILE A 268 19.70 11.80 1.38
N GLU A 269 20.24 11.04 0.43
CA GLU A 269 20.99 9.81 0.70
C GLU A 269 22.29 10.09 1.46
N ALA A 270 23.05 11.13 1.08
CA ALA A 270 24.26 11.53 1.78
C ALA A 270 23.96 11.93 3.23
N ASN A 271 22.91 12.71 3.45
CA ASN A 271 22.47 13.11 4.78
C ASN A 271 22.03 11.92 5.64
N ALA A 272 21.29 10.97 5.07
CA ALA A 272 20.87 9.76 5.77
C ALA A 272 22.05 8.86 6.14
N ASN A 273 23.00 8.66 5.23
CA ASN A 273 24.22 7.91 5.50
C ASN A 273 25.08 8.59 6.57
N TRP A 274 25.20 9.92 6.52
CA TRP A 274 25.89 10.68 7.54
C TRP A 274 25.20 10.56 8.90
N ALA A 275 23.86 10.68 8.96
CA ALA A 275 23.11 10.53 10.19
C ALA A 275 23.26 9.13 10.79
N LEU A 276 23.16 8.08 9.96
CA LEU A 276 23.37 6.69 10.39
C LEU A 276 24.79 6.45 10.91
N GLY A 277 25.80 7.00 10.24
CA GLY A 277 27.21 6.88 10.63
C GLY A 277 27.58 7.64 11.91
N ASN A 278 26.83 8.69 12.25
CA ASN A 278 27.05 9.53 13.44
C ASN A 278 26.08 9.25 14.58
N LEU A 279 25.29 8.17 14.51
CA LEU A 279 24.44 7.74 15.62
C LEU A 279 25.31 7.50 16.86
N PRO A 280 25.10 8.26 17.96
CA PRO A 280 25.85 8.06 19.19
C PRO A 280 25.67 6.63 19.70
N GLN A 281 26.77 5.91 19.96
CA GLN A 281 26.72 4.49 20.38
C GLN A 281 25.86 4.24 21.63
N ASN A 282 25.71 5.26 22.48
CA ASN A 282 24.85 5.24 23.66
C ASN A 282 23.34 5.35 23.32
N LEU A 283 22.96 5.99 22.22
CA LEU A 283 21.58 5.96 21.72
C LEU A 283 21.24 4.59 21.14
N VAL A 284 22.16 3.96 20.41
CA VAL A 284 21.98 2.58 19.92
C VAL A 284 21.80 1.60 21.09
N ARG A 285 22.62 1.71 22.15
CA ARG A 285 22.47 0.90 23.37
C ARG A 285 21.21 1.23 24.17
N GLY A 286 20.81 2.50 24.25
CA GLY A 286 19.59 2.94 24.91
C GLY A 286 18.34 2.45 24.19
N PHE A 287 18.31 2.52 22.86
CA PHE A 287 17.25 1.95 22.03
C PHE A 287 17.19 0.43 22.14
N GLN A 288 18.34 -0.26 22.11
CA GLN A 288 18.39 -1.71 22.34
C GLN A 288 17.90 -2.08 23.74
N GLY A 289 18.23 -1.29 24.76
CA GLY A 289 17.74 -1.47 26.13
C GLY A 289 16.22 -1.25 26.26
N ALA A 290 15.68 -0.22 25.59
CA ALA A 290 14.25 0.04 25.54
C ALA A 290 13.48 -1.03 24.77
N ILE A 291 13.99 -1.48 23.61
CA ILE A 291 13.42 -2.58 22.81
C ILE A 291 13.50 -3.90 23.59
N ALA A 292 14.60 -4.17 24.29
CA ALA A 292 14.71 -5.32 25.19
C ALA A 292 13.70 -5.23 26.34
N GLY A 293 13.50 -4.05 26.93
CA GLY A 293 12.49 -3.81 27.96
C GLY A 293 11.06 -4.05 27.48
N VAL A 294 10.69 -3.55 26.29
CA VAL A 294 9.38 -3.80 25.66
C VAL A 294 9.21 -5.28 25.33
N SER A 295 10.25 -5.93 24.81
CA SER A 295 10.23 -7.36 24.49
C SER A 295 10.11 -8.24 25.74
N LEU A 296 10.73 -7.84 26.85
CA LEU A 296 10.61 -8.51 28.15
C LEU A 296 9.23 -8.32 28.76
N ALA A 297 8.66 -7.10 28.69
CA ALA A 297 7.30 -6.83 29.14
C ALA A 297 6.26 -7.65 28.35
N GLN A 298 6.40 -7.72 27.02
CA GLN A 298 5.54 -8.55 26.18
C GLN A 298 5.69 -10.05 26.44
N ARG A 299 6.89 -10.53 26.82
CA ARG A 299 7.09 -11.92 27.23
C ARG A 299 6.43 -12.20 28.58
N ALA A 300 6.57 -11.31 29.55
CA ALA A 300 5.93 -11.44 30.85
C ALA A 300 4.39 -11.48 30.73
N GLU A 301 3.82 -10.61 29.90
CA GLU A 301 2.37 -10.56 29.63
C GLU A 301 1.87 -11.84 28.92
N ARG A 302 2.67 -12.40 28.01
CA ARG A 302 2.39 -13.70 27.37
C ARG A 302 2.45 -14.86 28.37
N ASP A 303 3.42 -14.85 29.26
CA ASP A 303 3.57 -15.89 30.29
C ASP A 303 2.43 -15.82 31.33
N GLU A 304 1.99 -14.61 31.71
CA GLU A 304 0.81 -14.41 32.57
C GLU A 304 -0.47 -14.89 31.90
N THR A 305 -0.67 -14.54 30.63
CA THR A 305 -1.83 -15.00 29.85
C THR A 305 -1.85 -16.53 29.73
N ARG A 306 -0.68 -17.15 29.51
CA ARG A 306 -0.55 -18.61 29.42
C ARG A 306 -0.83 -19.29 30.76
N ALA A 307 -0.35 -18.71 31.87
CA ALA A 307 -0.63 -19.21 33.21
C ALA A 307 -2.11 -19.08 33.57
N TYR A 308 -2.77 -18.01 33.13
CA TYR A 308 -4.22 -17.82 33.30
C TYR A 308 -5.03 -18.87 32.53
N ILE A 309 -4.68 -19.14 31.27
CA ILE A 309 -5.34 -20.17 30.45
C ILE A 309 -5.15 -21.57 31.08
N GLN A 310 -3.94 -21.91 31.54
CA GLN A 310 -3.70 -23.19 32.22
C GLN A 310 -4.51 -23.35 33.52
N ARG A 311 -4.77 -22.26 34.26
CA ARG A 311 -5.63 -22.30 35.44
C ARG A 311 -7.09 -22.58 35.07
N LEU A 312 -7.58 -21.97 33.99
CA LEU A 312 -8.93 -22.24 33.48
C LEU A 312 -9.08 -23.69 33.00
N GLU A 313 -8.05 -24.23 32.35
CA GLU A 313 -8.03 -25.64 31.92
C GLU A 313 -7.98 -26.62 33.10
N SER A 314 -7.39 -26.24 34.24
CA SER A 314 -7.36 -27.07 35.45
C SER A 314 -8.64 -27.06 36.28
N GLN A 315 -9.64 -26.26 35.89
CA GLN A 315 -10.94 -26.12 36.58
C GLN A 315 -12.10 -26.81 35.83
N ILE A 316 -11.79 -27.55 34.75
CA ILE A 316 -12.70 -28.41 33.98
C ILE A 316 -12.34 -29.86 34.27
#